data_AF-A0A0F0DTC7-F1
#
_entry.id   AF-A0A0F0DTC7-F1
#
_cell.length_a   1.000
_cell.length_b   1.000
_cell.length_c   1.000
_cell.angle_alpha   90.00
_cell.angle_beta   90.00
_cell.angle_gamma   90.00
#
_symmetry.space_group_name_H-M   'P 1'
#
loop_
_entity.id
_entity.type
_entity.pdbx_description
1 polymer ?
#
loop_
_entity_poly.entity_id
_entity_poly.type
_entity_poly.pdbx_seq_one_letter_code
_entity_poly.pdbx_strand_id
1 'polypeptide(L)'
;MIECFPASILQLAIMKIRTFESLGQYHDSWATIILCAPDRFPEYDWDTPARGQAQRLEEAFASLEAGCHFAEKKLKTPRLIGVFHELLKMSHEAYLAGDGKRGAHVLQEAEGLVWRSRASRLKHVVEAERRAFGDVVLFKEVVVSPYPYEGSETDLGEIQRKLWLHASAQMDAMSTDEVSATQTWVVDADGVIRMIKGRSRKAILHDVSEGARQARLQGYATASLIGRELLCVDVEEHGKPRVSVRRLTRPGEDPVPRFHLDEPEIFA
;
A
#
# COMPACT_ATOMS: atom_id res chain seq x y z
N MET A 1 -10.27 52.37 28.90
CA MET A 1 -9.39 51.35 28.28
C MET A 1 -10.08 50.02 28.46
N ILE A 2 -10.64 49.47 27.39
CA ILE A 2 -11.31 48.17 27.37
C ILE A 2 -10.22 47.18 26.93
N GLU A 3 -9.76 46.34 27.86
CA GLU A 3 -8.82 45.26 27.54
C GLU A 3 -9.55 44.19 26.72
N CYS A 4 -9.12 44.07 25.46
CA CYS A 4 -9.49 42.97 24.58
C CYS A 4 -8.83 41.69 25.11
N PHE A 5 -9.63 40.77 25.63
CA PHE A 5 -9.22 39.39 25.83
C PHE A 5 -8.93 38.73 24.46
N PRO A 6 -7.84 37.97 24.30
CA PRO A 6 -7.56 37.31 23.04
C PRO A 6 -8.53 36.15 22.82
N ALA A 7 -9.20 36.19 21.66
CA ALA A 7 -10.13 35.19 21.15
C ALA A 7 -9.44 33.84 20.83
N SER A 8 -8.93 33.14 21.85
CA SER A 8 -8.35 31.79 21.69
C SER A 8 -9.24 30.67 22.24
N ILE A 9 -10.43 30.99 22.75
CA ILE A 9 -11.36 30.01 23.36
C ILE A 9 -12.65 29.83 22.52
N LEU A 10 -12.83 30.62 21.45
CA LEU A 10 -14.06 30.66 20.63
C LEU A 10 -13.91 30.05 19.23
N GLN A 11 -13.15 28.95 19.10
CA GLN A 11 -13.13 28.15 17.87
C GLN A 11 -13.03 26.64 18.12
N LEU A 12 -13.55 26.16 19.25
CA LEU A 12 -14.13 24.82 19.30
C LEU A 12 -15.44 24.87 18.52
N ALA A 13 -15.34 24.91 17.19
CA ALA A 13 -16.44 24.51 16.35
C ALA A 13 -16.87 23.13 16.86
N ILE A 14 -18.15 22.99 17.23
CA ILE A 14 -18.70 21.77 17.82
C ILE A 14 -18.30 20.60 16.93
N MET A 15 -17.32 19.80 17.37
CA MET A 15 -16.87 18.63 16.62
C MET A 15 -18.02 17.65 16.58
N LYS A 16 -18.46 17.26 15.38
CA LYS A 16 -19.53 16.28 15.21
C LYS A 16 -18.97 14.87 15.41
N ILE A 17 -18.81 14.45 16.66
CA ILE A 17 -18.39 13.09 17.00
C ILE A 17 -19.58 12.14 16.82
N ARG A 18 -19.44 11.15 15.95
CA ARG A 18 -20.47 10.12 15.76
C ARG A 18 -20.44 9.13 16.92
N THR A 19 -21.61 8.77 17.42
CA THR A 19 -21.78 7.60 18.29
C THR A 19 -22.07 6.37 17.43
N PHE A 20 -21.56 5.21 17.84
CA PHE A 20 -21.81 3.94 17.16
C PHE A 20 -22.63 3.02 18.07
N GLU A 21 -23.64 2.39 17.49
CA GLU A 21 -24.52 1.43 18.17
C GLU A 21 -24.11 -0.02 17.88
N SER A 22 -23.29 -0.24 16.84
CA SER A 22 -22.84 -1.57 16.44
C SER A 22 -21.42 -1.59 15.88
N LEU A 23 -20.80 -2.78 15.90
CA LEU A 23 -19.52 -3.05 15.25
C LEU A 23 -19.57 -2.80 13.73
N GLY A 24 -20.74 -2.98 13.10
CA GLY A 24 -20.93 -2.71 11.67
C GLY A 24 -20.83 -1.22 11.36
N GLN A 25 -21.58 -0.38 12.09
CA GLN A 25 -21.48 1.08 11.97
C GLN A 25 -20.07 1.59 12.28
N TYR A 26 -19.40 0.98 13.26
CA TYR A 26 -18.02 1.27 13.56
C TYR A 26 -17.12 0.99 12.34
N HIS A 27 -17.21 -0.20 11.75
CA HIS A 27 -16.48 -0.58 10.54
C HIS A 27 -16.77 0.32 9.33
N ASP A 28 -18.02 0.76 9.14
CA ASP A 28 -18.37 1.71 8.06
C ASP A 28 -17.64 3.06 8.21
N SER A 29 -17.34 3.47 9.45
CA SER A 29 -16.52 4.66 9.73
C SER A 29 -15.08 4.49 9.25
N TRP A 30 -14.49 3.30 9.39
CA TRP A 30 -13.17 2.98 8.84
C TRP A 30 -13.18 3.11 7.32
N ALA A 31 -14.15 2.47 6.67
CA ALA A 31 -14.29 2.51 5.22
C ALA A 31 -14.43 3.95 4.70
N THR A 32 -15.17 4.79 5.42
CA THR A 32 -15.31 6.22 5.09
C THR A 32 -13.94 6.92 5.09
N ILE A 33 -13.15 6.75 6.15
CA ILE A 33 -11.83 7.38 6.25
C ILE A 33 -10.90 6.85 5.15
N ILE A 34 -10.86 5.54 4.92
CA ILE A 34 -10.02 4.91 3.89
C ILE A 34 -10.32 5.46 2.48
N LEU A 35 -11.59 5.71 2.17
CA LEU A 35 -12.01 6.18 0.85
C LEU A 35 -11.89 7.71 0.67
N CYS A 36 -12.15 8.46 1.73
CA CYS A 36 -12.27 9.91 1.67
C CYS A 36 -11.02 10.67 2.12
N ALA A 37 -10.18 10.11 2.99
CA ALA A 37 -9.00 10.81 3.46
C ALA A 37 -7.96 11.02 2.32
N PRO A 38 -7.17 12.10 2.38
CA PRO A 38 -7.20 13.15 3.39
C PRO A 38 -8.29 14.22 3.18
N ASP A 39 -8.79 14.42 1.96
CA ASP A 39 -9.44 15.67 1.54
C ASP A 39 -10.67 15.52 0.63
N ARG A 40 -11.27 14.32 0.60
CA ARG A 40 -12.47 14.00 -0.20
C ARG A 40 -13.65 13.62 0.68
N PHE A 41 -13.74 14.18 1.88
CA PHE A 41 -14.90 14.00 2.74
C PHE A 41 -16.10 14.72 2.13
N PRO A 42 -17.23 14.02 1.97
CA PRO A 42 -18.42 14.58 1.36
C PRO A 42 -19.10 15.62 2.24
N GLU A 43 -19.75 16.58 1.58
CA GLU A 43 -20.58 17.60 2.20
C GLU A 43 -22.05 17.18 2.07
N TYR A 44 -22.60 16.57 3.12
CA TYR A 44 -23.96 16.00 3.07
C TYR A 44 -25.02 16.80 3.82
N ASP A 45 -24.63 17.90 4.48
CA ASP A 45 -25.48 18.54 5.47
C ASP A 45 -25.60 20.03 5.14
N TRP A 46 -26.74 20.39 4.55
CA TRP A 46 -27.08 21.74 4.11
C TRP A 46 -27.42 22.67 5.28
N ASP A 47 -27.64 22.11 6.48
CA ASP A 47 -27.99 22.82 7.72
C ASP A 47 -26.81 23.02 8.68
N THR A 48 -25.62 22.49 8.36
CA THR A 48 -24.41 22.76 9.17
C THR A 48 -23.55 23.85 8.53
N PRO A 49 -22.84 24.66 9.34
CA PRO A 49 -21.83 25.56 8.81
C PRO A 49 -20.85 24.81 7.90
N ALA A 50 -20.42 25.47 6.82
CA ALA A 50 -19.41 24.92 5.93
C ALA A 50 -18.15 24.54 6.72
N ARG A 51 -17.73 23.27 6.60
CA ARG A 51 -16.54 22.74 7.28
C ARG A 51 -15.42 22.53 6.26
N GLY A 52 -14.19 22.78 6.69
CA GLY A 52 -13.00 22.46 5.89
C GLY A 52 -12.76 20.95 5.83
N GLN A 53 -12.03 20.47 4.82
CA GLN A 53 -11.63 19.06 4.71
C GLN A 53 -10.79 18.59 5.90
N ALA A 54 -9.84 19.41 6.37
CA ALA A 54 -9.05 19.12 7.57
C ALA A 54 -9.94 18.91 8.82
N GLN A 55 -10.90 19.81 9.06
CA GLN A 55 -11.84 19.66 10.17
C GLN A 55 -12.66 18.36 10.07
N ARG A 56 -13.06 17.95 8.86
CA ARG A 56 -13.80 16.68 8.65
C ARG A 56 -12.92 15.45 8.91
N LEU A 57 -11.64 15.52 8.56
CA LEU A 57 -10.65 14.48 8.89
C LEU A 57 -10.53 14.33 10.42
N GLU A 58 -10.35 15.44 11.14
CA GLU A 58 -10.29 15.46 12.61
C GLU A 58 -11.56 14.85 13.23
N GLU A 59 -12.75 15.26 12.78
CA GLU A 59 -14.03 14.72 13.26
C GLU A 59 -14.18 13.22 12.98
N ALA A 60 -13.68 12.75 11.83
CA ALA A 60 -13.74 11.34 11.46
C ALA A 60 -12.84 10.49 12.37
N PHE A 61 -11.62 10.94 12.66
CA PHE A 61 -10.72 10.25 13.59
C PHE A 61 -11.21 10.32 15.04
N ALA A 62 -11.75 11.47 15.48
CA ALA A 62 -12.36 11.60 16.81
C ALA A 62 -13.57 10.67 16.97
N SER A 63 -14.39 10.54 15.91
CA SER A 63 -15.47 9.55 15.88
C SER A 63 -14.90 8.14 16.00
N LEU A 64 -13.90 7.78 15.20
CA LEU A 64 -13.26 6.47 15.23
C LEU A 64 -12.71 6.11 16.62
N GLU A 65 -12.10 7.07 17.30
CA GLU A 65 -11.58 6.90 18.67
C GLU A 65 -12.71 6.62 19.68
N ALA A 66 -13.82 7.35 19.61
CA ALA A 66 -14.98 7.12 20.47
C ALA A 66 -15.57 5.70 20.30
N GLY A 67 -15.40 5.10 19.13
CA GLY A 67 -15.84 3.72 18.83
C GLY A 67 -14.86 2.61 19.21
N CYS A 68 -13.64 2.92 19.67
CA CYS A 68 -12.58 1.92 19.89
C CYS A 68 -12.99 0.76 20.81
N HIS A 69 -13.91 0.98 21.74
CA HIS A 69 -14.42 -0.06 22.63
C HIS A 69 -15.02 -1.28 21.89
N PHE A 70 -15.48 -1.13 20.64
CA PHE A 70 -15.89 -2.25 19.79
C PHE A 70 -14.71 -3.12 19.33
N ALA A 71 -13.59 -2.49 18.96
CA ALA A 71 -12.35 -3.16 18.59
C ALA A 71 -11.65 -3.81 19.80
N GLU A 72 -11.60 -3.10 20.93
CA GLU A 72 -10.94 -3.57 22.16
C GLU A 72 -11.47 -4.91 22.64
N LYS A 73 -12.80 -5.09 22.59
CA LYS A 73 -13.49 -6.36 22.92
C LYS A 73 -12.97 -7.54 22.07
N LYS A 74 -12.54 -7.29 20.84
CA LYS A 74 -11.94 -8.31 19.96
C LYS A 74 -10.46 -8.56 20.22
N LEU A 75 -9.70 -7.50 20.52
CA LEU A 75 -8.24 -7.57 20.70
C LEU A 75 -7.83 -8.22 22.03
N LYS A 76 -8.66 -8.09 23.08
CA LYS A 76 -8.56 -8.72 24.42
C LYS A 76 -7.34 -8.36 25.27
N THR A 77 -6.16 -8.25 24.67
CA THR A 77 -4.91 -8.04 25.41
C THR A 77 -4.60 -6.55 25.52
N PRO A 78 -4.27 -6.02 26.73
CA PRO A 78 -3.98 -4.60 26.91
C PRO A 78 -2.88 -4.08 25.98
N ARG A 79 -1.87 -4.90 25.71
CA ARG A 79 -0.75 -4.54 24.85
C ARG A 79 -1.17 -4.40 23.38
N LEU A 80 -1.97 -5.32 22.85
CA LEU A 80 -2.50 -5.22 21.48
C LEU A 80 -3.50 -4.07 21.34
N ILE A 81 -4.28 -3.79 22.39
CA ILE A 81 -5.16 -2.61 22.45
C ILE A 81 -4.33 -1.32 22.37
N GLY A 82 -3.24 -1.22 23.13
CA GLY A 82 -2.34 -0.06 23.07
C GLY A 82 -1.71 0.12 21.68
N VAL A 83 -1.26 -0.97 21.05
CA VAL A 83 -0.76 -0.94 19.66
C VAL A 83 -1.82 -0.43 18.69
N PHE A 84 -3.06 -0.91 18.83
CA PHE A 84 -4.17 -0.51 17.97
C PHE A 84 -4.47 0.99 18.07
N HIS A 85 -4.54 1.54 19.29
CA HIS A 85 -4.72 2.99 19.50
C HIS A 85 -3.56 3.78 18.90
N GLU A 86 -2.32 3.30 19.06
CA GLU A 86 -1.17 3.99 18.51
C GLU A 86 -1.15 3.98 16.97
N LEU A 87 -1.63 2.92 16.32
CA LEU A 87 -1.81 2.91 14.86
C LEU A 87 -2.85 3.92 14.39
N LEU A 88 -3.98 4.07 15.10
CA LEU A 88 -4.98 5.10 14.77
C LEU A 88 -4.36 6.50 14.83
N LYS A 89 -3.58 6.77 15.87
CA LYS A 89 -2.85 8.03 16.04
C LYS A 89 -1.82 8.24 14.94
N MET A 90 -0.99 7.23 14.64
CA MET A 90 0.00 7.27 13.56
C MET A 90 -0.64 7.53 12.18
N SER A 91 -1.81 6.94 11.92
CA SER A 91 -2.55 7.17 10.68
C SER A 91 -3.04 8.62 10.58
N HIS A 92 -3.61 9.15 11.66
CA HIS A 92 -4.07 10.53 11.71
C HIS A 92 -2.93 11.53 11.50
N GLU A 93 -1.81 11.34 12.22
CA GLU A 93 -0.59 12.15 12.08
C GLU A 93 -0.07 12.17 10.64
N ALA A 94 -0.07 11.00 9.96
CA ALA A 94 0.38 10.90 8.58
C ALA A 94 -0.53 11.68 7.62
N TYR A 95 -1.85 11.61 7.78
CA TYR A 95 -2.77 12.41 6.97
C TYR A 95 -2.61 13.91 7.21
N LEU A 96 -2.45 14.35 8.46
CA LEU A 96 -2.20 15.75 8.80
C LEU A 96 -0.87 16.27 8.22
N ALA A 97 0.13 15.39 8.09
CA ALA A 97 1.41 15.71 7.44
C ALA A 97 1.35 15.67 5.90
N GLY A 98 0.19 15.35 5.30
CA GLY A 98 0.02 15.22 3.85
C GLY A 98 0.48 13.88 3.26
N ASP A 99 0.89 12.91 4.09
CA ASP A 99 1.27 11.56 3.65
C ASP A 99 0.04 10.64 3.64
N GLY A 100 -0.82 10.83 2.65
CA GLY A 100 -2.06 10.07 2.51
C GLY A 100 -1.83 8.57 2.30
N LYS A 101 -0.71 8.18 1.64
CA LYS A 101 -0.38 6.77 1.41
C LYS A 101 -0.04 6.06 2.73
N ARG A 102 0.84 6.67 3.54
CA ARG A 102 1.17 6.14 4.87
C ARG A 102 -0.06 6.15 5.78
N GLY A 103 -0.85 7.23 5.78
CA GLY A 103 -2.10 7.33 6.53
C GLY A 103 -3.03 6.15 6.24
N ALA A 104 -3.26 5.83 4.96
CA ALA A 104 -4.10 4.71 4.55
C ALA A 104 -3.54 3.35 4.96
N HIS A 105 -2.24 3.11 4.72
CA HIS A 105 -1.62 1.81 5.05
C HIS A 105 -1.62 1.54 6.56
N VAL A 106 -1.29 2.54 7.38
CA VAL A 106 -1.32 2.42 8.85
C VAL A 106 -2.75 2.11 9.32
N LEU A 107 -3.75 2.79 8.76
CA LEU A 107 -5.15 2.55 9.10
C LEU A 107 -5.59 1.14 8.71
N GLN A 108 -5.28 0.68 7.51
CA GLN A 108 -5.61 -0.68 7.07
C GLN A 108 -4.94 -1.75 7.91
N GLU A 109 -3.71 -1.51 8.39
CA GLU A 109 -3.04 -2.43 9.31
C GLU A 109 -3.76 -2.50 10.67
N ALA A 110 -4.23 -1.36 11.20
CA ALA A 110 -5.05 -1.33 12.42
C ALA A 110 -6.41 -2.04 12.23
N GLU A 111 -7.06 -1.87 11.06
CA GLU A 111 -8.27 -2.61 10.68
C GLU A 111 -7.98 -4.12 10.68
N GLY A 112 -6.84 -4.53 10.13
CA GLY A 112 -6.38 -5.92 10.08
C GLY A 112 -6.20 -6.59 11.45
N LEU A 113 -5.82 -5.82 12.48
CA LEU A 113 -5.76 -6.34 13.86
C LEU A 113 -7.14 -6.75 14.39
N VAL A 114 -8.18 -6.01 14.01
CA VAL A 114 -9.56 -6.20 14.49
C VAL A 114 -10.32 -7.22 13.63
N TRP A 115 -10.10 -7.20 12.31
CA TRP A 115 -10.73 -8.09 11.34
C TRP A 115 -9.67 -8.86 10.56
N ARG A 116 -9.39 -10.10 10.99
CA ARG A 116 -8.36 -10.95 10.35
C ARG A 116 -8.57 -11.19 8.85
N SER A 117 -9.80 -11.13 8.35
CA SER A 117 -10.09 -11.23 6.90
C SER A 117 -9.61 -10.02 6.10
N ARG A 118 -9.25 -8.92 6.78
CA ARG A 118 -8.65 -7.70 6.25
C ARG A 118 -7.17 -7.57 6.62
N ALA A 119 -6.59 -8.57 7.27
CA ALA A 119 -5.20 -8.51 7.70
C ALA A 119 -4.28 -8.32 6.49
N SER A 120 -3.57 -7.20 6.50
CA SER A 120 -2.43 -6.94 5.63
C SER A 120 -1.15 -7.44 6.30
N ARG A 121 -0.03 -7.36 5.56
CA ARG A 121 1.28 -7.62 6.13
C ARG A 121 1.58 -6.60 7.23
N LEU A 122 2.09 -7.10 8.35
CA LEU A 122 2.49 -6.29 9.49
C LEU A 122 3.75 -5.48 9.16
N LYS A 123 3.66 -4.16 9.28
CA LYS A 123 4.76 -3.21 9.02
C LYS A 123 4.80 -2.14 10.11
N HIS A 124 3.69 -1.46 10.33
CA HIS A 124 3.57 -0.33 11.24
C HIS A 124 3.34 -0.74 12.69
N VAL A 125 2.87 -1.98 12.96
CA VAL A 125 2.67 -2.49 14.33
C VAL A 125 3.94 -2.50 15.18
N VAL A 126 5.11 -2.68 14.57
CA VAL A 126 6.40 -2.66 15.29
C VAL A 126 6.73 -1.25 15.79
N GLU A 127 6.51 -0.24 14.94
CA GLU A 127 6.67 1.17 15.31
C GLU A 127 5.62 1.58 16.35
N ALA A 128 4.36 1.18 16.15
CA ALA A 128 3.26 1.45 17.07
C ALA A 128 3.50 0.83 18.45
N GLU A 129 3.96 -0.42 18.52
CA GLU A 129 4.29 -1.06 19.80
C GLU A 129 5.41 -0.32 20.52
N ARG A 130 6.46 0.06 19.80
CA ARG A 130 7.58 0.82 20.36
C ARG A 130 7.14 2.19 20.86
N ARG A 131 6.27 2.89 20.13
CA ARG A 131 5.72 4.20 20.53
C ARG A 131 4.82 4.07 21.77
N ALA A 132 4.00 3.03 21.84
CA ALA A 132 3.06 2.80 22.94
C ALA A 132 3.73 2.32 24.24
N PHE A 133 4.78 1.49 24.14
CA PHE A 133 5.36 0.78 25.30
C PHE A 133 6.87 1.03 25.52
N GLY A 134 7.56 1.65 24.58
CA GLY A 134 9.01 1.86 24.62
C GLY A 134 9.84 0.65 24.16
N ASP A 135 9.22 -0.52 24.00
CA ASP A 135 9.85 -1.77 23.57
C ASP A 135 8.96 -2.56 22.58
N VAL A 136 9.53 -3.59 21.94
CA VAL A 136 8.82 -4.45 20.98
C VAL A 136 8.84 -5.88 21.52
N VAL A 137 7.68 -6.42 21.87
CA VAL A 137 7.53 -7.75 22.49
C VAL A 137 6.60 -8.62 21.66
N LEU A 138 5.40 -8.13 21.32
CA LEU A 138 4.42 -8.85 20.51
C LEU A 138 4.90 -9.05 19.08
N PHE A 139 5.55 -8.03 18.51
CA PHE A 139 5.95 -8.02 17.11
C PHE A 139 7.47 -8.13 16.92
N LYS A 140 8.19 -8.68 17.90
CA LYS A 140 9.66 -8.77 17.86
C LYS A 140 10.20 -9.60 16.68
N GLU A 141 9.43 -10.58 16.21
CA GLU A 141 9.78 -11.44 15.08
C GLU A 141 9.26 -10.88 13.74
N VAL A 142 8.57 -9.73 13.75
CA VAL A 142 8.08 -9.10 12.52
C VAL A 142 9.24 -8.41 11.83
N VAL A 143 9.62 -8.92 10.67
CA VAL A 143 10.58 -8.27 9.77
C VAL A 143 9.86 -7.16 9.00
N VAL A 144 10.05 -5.92 9.46
CA VAL A 144 9.52 -4.73 8.79
C VAL A 144 10.21 -4.56 7.45
N SER A 145 9.44 -4.71 6.39
CA SER A 145 9.95 -4.50 5.05
C SER A 145 9.96 -3.02 4.67
N PRO A 146 11.00 -2.55 3.96
CA PRO A 146 11.04 -1.18 3.43
C PRO A 146 9.99 -0.96 2.32
N TYR A 147 9.45 -2.01 1.69
CA TYR A 147 8.59 -1.92 0.51
C TYR A 147 7.09 -1.65 0.87
N PRO A 148 6.29 -1.03 -0.02
CA PRO A 148 6.66 -0.54 -1.34
C PRO A 148 7.22 0.89 -1.35
N TYR A 149 8.28 1.13 -2.11
CA TYR A 149 8.82 2.48 -2.37
C TYR A 149 9.08 2.70 -3.86
N GLU A 150 9.05 3.97 -4.29
CA GLU A 150 9.44 4.34 -5.65
C GLU A 150 10.97 4.37 -5.74
N GLY A 151 11.53 3.44 -6.49
CA GLY A 151 12.96 3.36 -6.74
C GLY A 151 13.32 3.86 -8.12
N SER A 152 14.48 3.42 -8.56
CA SER A 152 15.08 3.78 -9.83
C SER A 152 15.71 2.56 -10.49
N GLU A 153 16.23 2.73 -11.70
CA GLU A 153 16.92 1.65 -12.39
C GLU A 153 18.15 1.15 -11.62
N THR A 154 18.76 1.93 -10.72
CA THR A 154 19.93 1.51 -9.92
C THR A 154 19.56 0.53 -8.81
N ASP A 155 18.29 0.44 -8.43
CA ASP A 155 17.79 -0.51 -7.43
C ASP A 155 17.65 -1.94 -8.00
N LEU A 156 17.66 -2.11 -9.33
CA LEU A 156 17.54 -3.42 -9.97
C LEU A 156 18.80 -4.27 -9.74
N GLY A 157 18.57 -5.52 -9.34
CA GLY A 157 19.59 -6.58 -9.41
C GLY A 157 20.05 -6.87 -10.83
N GLU A 158 21.11 -7.67 -10.97
CA GLU A 158 21.71 -7.97 -12.27
C GLU A 158 20.71 -8.70 -13.18
N ILE A 159 20.01 -9.69 -12.62
CA ILE A 159 19.05 -10.52 -13.36
C ILE A 159 17.79 -9.70 -13.66
N GLN A 160 17.31 -8.90 -12.70
CA GLN A 160 16.18 -8.00 -12.92
C GLN A 160 16.44 -7.00 -14.05
N ARG A 161 17.64 -6.40 -14.08
CA ARG A 161 18.02 -5.46 -15.15
C ARG A 161 18.05 -6.15 -16.51
N LYS A 162 18.69 -7.32 -16.60
CA LYS A 162 18.73 -8.11 -17.85
C LYS A 162 17.32 -8.44 -18.34
N LEU A 163 16.46 -8.90 -17.44
CA LEU A 163 15.07 -9.24 -17.71
C LEU A 163 14.22 -8.03 -18.13
N TRP A 164 14.33 -6.91 -17.41
CA TRP A 164 13.62 -5.66 -17.74
C TRP A 164 14.00 -5.16 -19.14
N LEU A 165 15.28 -5.07 -19.44
CA LEU A 165 15.77 -4.61 -20.74
C LEU A 165 15.32 -5.56 -21.86
N HIS A 166 15.42 -6.88 -21.63
CA HIS A 166 14.97 -7.88 -22.60
C HIS A 166 13.46 -7.78 -22.85
N ALA A 167 12.65 -7.79 -21.79
CA ALA A 167 11.20 -7.70 -21.89
C ALA A 167 10.78 -6.41 -22.60
N SER A 168 11.39 -5.27 -22.26
CA SER A 168 11.09 -3.98 -22.91
C SER A 168 11.37 -4.03 -24.40
N ALA A 169 12.56 -4.50 -24.80
CA ALA A 169 12.92 -4.61 -26.21
C ALA A 169 11.99 -5.56 -26.99
N GLN A 170 11.60 -6.69 -26.39
CA GLN A 170 10.67 -7.64 -27.02
C GLN A 170 9.27 -7.05 -27.17
N MET A 171 8.77 -6.34 -26.17
CA MET A 171 7.46 -5.70 -26.23
C MET A 171 7.44 -4.48 -27.16
N ASP A 172 8.55 -3.73 -27.27
CA ASP A 172 8.69 -2.61 -28.21
C ASP A 172 8.72 -3.06 -29.67
N ALA A 173 9.32 -4.22 -29.93
CA ALA A 173 9.32 -4.83 -31.26
C ALA A 173 7.96 -5.46 -31.62
N MET A 174 7.04 -5.57 -30.66
CA MET A 174 5.76 -6.23 -30.87
C MET A 174 4.77 -5.29 -31.57
N SER A 175 4.30 -5.71 -32.74
CA SER A 175 3.11 -5.14 -33.34
C SER A 175 1.92 -6.02 -32.95
N THR A 176 0.95 -5.45 -32.23
CA THR A 176 -0.29 -6.13 -31.88
C THR A 176 -1.48 -5.19 -32.07
N ASP A 177 -2.57 -5.75 -32.59
CA ASP A 177 -3.88 -5.10 -32.65
C ASP A 177 -4.75 -5.48 -31.43
N GLU A 178 -4.21 -6.31 -30.53
CA GLU A 178 -4.88 -6.69 -29.28
C GLU A 178 -4.93 -5.50 -28.31
N VAL A 179 -5.99 -5.45 -27.49
CA VAL A 179 -6.13 -4.46 -26.41
C VAL A 179 -5.03 -4.63 -25.37
N SER A 180 -4.56 -5.86 -25.17
CA SER A 180 -3.41 -6.12 -24.32
C SER A 180 -2.69 -7.40 -24.73
N ALA A 181 -1.36 -7.36 -24.85
CA ALA A 181 -0.52 -8.52 -25.03
C ALA A 181 0.31 -8.78 -23.76
N THR A 182 0.44 -10.03 -23.34
CA THR A 182 1.24 -10.40 -22.16
C THR A 182 2.22 -11.53 -22.49
N GLN A 183 3.47 -11.37 -22.07
CA GLN A 183 4.51 -12.38 -22.22
C GLN A 183 5.30 -12.55 -20.91
N THR A 184 5.83 -13.74 -20.69
CA THR A 184 6.63 -14.07 -19.52
C THR A 184 7.96 -14.69 -19.95
N TRP A 185 9.05 -14.22 -19.36
CA TRP A 185 10.40 -14.76 -19.55
C TRP A 185 10.98 -15.19 -18.23
N VAL A 186 11.90 -16.14 -18.28
CA VAL A 186 12.67 -16.62 -17.14
C VAL A 186 14.15 -16.58 -17.48
N VAL A 187 14.98 -16.43 -16.45
CA VAL A 187 16.42 -16.67 -16.55
C VAL A 187 16.72 -17.98 -15.86
N ASP A 188 17.33 -18.92 -16.57
CA ASP A 188 17.74 -20.20 -15.99
C ASP A 188 19.06 -20.08 -15.18
N ALA A 189 19.48 -21.19 -14.59
CA ALA A 189 20.71 -21.28 -13.81
C ALA A 189 21.98 -20.94 -14.60
N ASP A 190 21.96 -21.05 -15.93
CA ASP A 190 23.07 -20.73 -16.82
C ASP A 190 23.05 -19.25 -17.27
N GLY A 191 22.05 -18.48 -16.83
CA GLY A 191 21.89 -17.07 -17.17
C GLY A 191 21.19 -16.83 -18.50
N VAL A 192 20.60 -17.85 -19.12
CA VAL A 192 19.93 -17.74 -20.42
C VAL A 192 18.48 -17.28 -20.23
N ILE A 193 18.11 -16.21 -20.94
CA ILE A 193 16.73 -15.71 -20.96
C ILE A 193 15.92 -16.51 -21.98
N ARG A 194 14.79 -17.07 -21.55
CA ARG A 194 13.84 -17.74 -22.45
C ARG A 194 12.41 -17.39 -22.12
N MET A 195 11.57 -17.29 -23.15
CA MET A 195 10.14 -17.13 -22.98
C MET A 195 9.53 -18.44 -22.47
N ILE A 196 8.63 -18.36 -21.49
CA ILE A 196 7.84 -19.49 -21.01
C ILE A 196 6.40 -19.34 -21.49
N LYS A 197 5.86 -20.42 -22.05
CA LYS A 197 4.46 -20.48 -22.49
C LYS A 197 3.71 -21.45 -21.61
N GLY A 198 2.45 -21.13 -21.33
CA GLY A 198 1.56 -22.01 -20.60
C GLY A 198 0.11 -21.75 -20.98
N ARG A 199 -0.73 -22.73 -20.65
CA ARG A 199 -2.19 -22.72 -20.88
C ARG A 199 -2.94 -21.64 -20.08
N SER A 200 -2.32 -21.06 -19.05
CA SER A 200 -2.86 -19.94 -18.28
C SER A 200 -1.74 -19.24 -17.52
N ARG A 201 -1.98 -18.00 -17.09
CA ARG A 201 -1.06 -17.26 -16.19
C ARG A 201 -0.75 -18.05 -14.92
N LYS A 202 -1.76 -18.70 -14.32
CA LYS A 202 -1.58 -19.51 -13.11
C LYS A 202 -0.63 -20.69 -13.35
N ALA A 203 -0.73 -21.36 -14.51
CA ALA A 203 0.18 -22.45 -14.86
C ALA A 203 1.61 -21.95 -15.06
N ILE A 204 1.79 -20.81 -15.74
CA ILE A 204 3.11 -20.20 -15.93
C ILE A 204 3.74 -19.87 -14.57
N LEU A 205 3.03 -19.16 -13.69
CA LEU A 205 3.57 -18.77 -12.38
C LEU A 205 3.87 -19.97 -11.49
N HIS A 206 3.07 -21.04 -11.59
CA HIS A 206 3.38 -22.30 -10.91
C HIS A 206 4.72 -22.89 -11.39
N ASP A 207 4.96 -22.95 -12.70
CA ASP A 207 6.21 -23.49 -13.25
C ASP A 207 7.42 -22.62 -12.90
N VAL A 208 7.23 -21.29 -12.83
CA VAL A 208 8.25 -20.35 -12.35
C VAL A 208 8.57 -20.60 -10.87
N SER A 209 7.55 -20.73 -10.02
CA SER A 209 7.71 -20.99 -8.59
C SER A 209 8.41 -22.32 -8.31
N GLU A 210 8.04 -23.37 -9.04
CA GLU A 210 8.73 -24.67 -8.95
C GLU A 210 10.18 -24.59 -9.44
N GLY A 211 10.44 -23.82 -10.50
CA GLY A 211 11.79 -23.58 -11.00
C GLY A 211 12.66 -22.81 -9.99
N ALA A 212 12.09 -21.80 -9.32
CA ALA A 212 12.75 -21.03 -8.27
C ALA A 212 13.10 -21.92 -7.06
N ARG A 213 12.13 -22.70 -6.57
CA ARG A 213 12.30 -23.63 -5.43
C ARG A 213 13.37 -24.69 -5.67
N GLN A 214 13.56 -25.10 -6.93
CA GLN A 214 14.56 -26.08 -7.35
C GLN A 214 15.90 -25.43 -7.73
N ALA A 215 16.06 -24.12 -7.54
CA ALA A 215 17.23 -23.33 -7.98
C ALA A 215 17.58 -23.50 -9.47
N ARG A 216 16.58 -23.83 -10.31
CA ARG A 216 16.74 -23.94 -11.78
C ARG A 216 16.56 -22.60 -12.48
N LEU A 217 15.92 -21.65 -11.82
CA LEU A 217 15.68 -20.30 -12.32
C LEU A 217 16.31 -19.29 -11.35
N GLN A 218 16.88 -18.23 -11.91
CA GLN A 218 17.47 -17.12 -11.15
C GLN A 218 16.50 -15.93 -11.01
N GLY A 219 15.53 -15.81 -11.92
CA GLY A 219 14.53 -14.75 -11.93
C GLY A 219 13.50 -14.92 -13.05
N TYR A 220 12.49 -14.04 -13.06
CA TYR A 220 11.50 -13.98 -14.13
C TYR A 220 10.98 -12.56 -14.36
N ALA A 221 10.43 -12.34 -15.56
CA ALA A 221 9.72 -11.13 -15.94
C ALA A 221 8.36 -11.47 -16.51
N THR A 222 7.33 -10.72 -16.15
CA THR A 222 6.06 -10.70 -16.88
C THR A 222 5.81 -9.30 -17.40
N ALA A 223 5.70 -9.14 -18.72
CA ALA A 223 5.36 -7.88 -19.35
C ALA A 223 3.94 -7.92 -19.90
N SER A 224 3.20 -6.84 -19.67
CA SER A 224 1.91 -6.57 -20.30
C SER A 224 1.98 -5.23 -21.02
N LEU A 225 1.72 -5.23 -22.32
CA LEU A 225 1.52 -4.02 -23.11
C LEU A 225 0.02 -3.79 -23.23
N ILE A 226 -0.46 -2.65 -22.75
CA ILE A 226 -1.87 -2.25 -22.78
C ILE A 226 -2.03 -1.15 -23.84
N GLY A 227 -2.83 -1.43 -24.87
CA GLY A 227 -2.85 -0.63 -26.09
C GLY A 227 -1.46 -0.59 -26.74
N ARG A 228 -1.02 0.60 -27.15
CA ARG A 228 0.33 0.83 -27.73
C ARG A 228 1.23 1.70 -26.84
N GLU A 229 0.74 2.12 -25.68
CA GLU A 229 1.34 3.21 -24.92
C GLU A 229 1.89 2.74 -23.58
N LEU A 230 1.17 1.87 -22.86
CA LEU A 230 1.52 1.51 -21.50
C LEU A 230 2.16 0.13 -21.43
N LEU A 231 3.45 0.09 -21.14
CA LEU A 231 4.19 -1.11 -20.80
C LEU A 231 4.27 -1.28 -19.27
N CYS A 232 3.77 -2.40 -18.78
CA CYS A 232 3.87 -2.84 -17.40
C CYS A 232 4.78 -4.07 -17.34
N VAL A 233 5.90 -4.02 -16.62
CA VAL A 233 6.78 -5.17 -16.44
C VAL A 233 6.98 -5.43 -14.97
N ASP A 234 6.72 -6.65 -14.53
CA ASP A 234 7.04 -7.10 -13.18
C ASP A 234 8.23 -8.07 -13.26
N VAL A 235 9.32 -7.77 -12.55
CA VAL A 235 10.55 -8.57 -12.50
C VAL A 235 10.85 -9.05 -11.09
N GLU A 236 11.32 -10.29 -10.95
CA GLU A 236 11.86 -10.82 -9.71
C GLU A 236 13.21 -11.52 -9.94
N GLU A 237 14.03 -11.50 -8.90
CA GLU A 237 15.34 -12.15 -8.80
C GLU A 237 15.51 -12.68 -7.36
N HIS A 238 16.20 -13.80 -7.22
CA HIS A 238 16.44 -14.42 -5.92
C HIS A 238 17.09 -13.46 -4.91
N GLY A 239 16.48 -13.31 -3.74
CA GLY A 239 16.99 -12.46 -2.67
C GLY A 239 16.88 -10.95 -2.95
N LYS A 240 16.12 -10.56 -3.97
CA LYS A 240 15.83 -9.16 -4.31
C LYS A 240 14.33 -8.88 -4.18
N PRO A 241 13.94 -7.63 -3.90
CA PRO A 241 12.53 -7.22 -3.98
C PRO A 241 11.98 -7.46 -5.38
N ARG A 242 10.68 -7.71 -5.51
CA ARG A 242 10.02 -7.62 -6.81
C ARG A 242 10.07 -6.17 -7.29
N VAL A 243 10.27 -5.96 -8.58
CA VAL A 243 10.21 -4.61 -9.16
C VAL A 243 9.14 -4.56 -10.24
N SER A 244 8.18 -3.66 -10.05
CA SER A 244 7.11 -3.32 -10.96
C SER A 244 7.50 -2.04 -11.71
N VAL A 245 7.87 -2.20 -12.97
CA VAL A 245 8.25 -1.11 -13.88
C VAL A 245 7.03 -0.70 -14.71
N ARG A 246 6.78 0.60 -14.79
CA ARG A 246 5.69 1.18 -15.58
C ARG A 246 6.27 2.23 -16.52
N ARG A 247 6.07 2.05 -17.83
CA ARG A 247 6.59 2.95 -18.85
C ARG A 247 5.46 3.34 -19.80
N LEU A 248 5.11 4.62 -19.78
CA LEU A 248 4.11 5.20 -20.69
C LEU A 248 4.83 5.85 -21.86
N THR A 249 4.44 5.48 -23.07
CA THR A 249 4.96 6.04 -24.32
C THR A 249 3.94 7.02 -24.88
N ARG A 250 4.37 8.26 -25.10
CA ARG A 250 3.55 9.32 -25.70
C ARG A 250 4.19 9.80 -27.00
N PRO A 251 3.40 10.19 -28.01
CA PRO A 251 3.95 10.73 -29.25
C PRO A 251 4.84 11.95 -28.99
N GLY A 252 6.09 11.90 -29.44
CA GLY A 252 7.05 13.00 -29.34
C GLY A 252 7.74 13.15 -27.98
N GLU A 253 7.55 12.21 -27.05
CA GLU A 253 8.25 12.17 -25.76
C GLU A 253 9.11 10.91 -25.65
N ASP A 254 10.30 11.04 -25.05
CA ASP A 254 11.10 9.89 -24.67
C ASP A 254 10.43 9.19 -23.47
N PRO A 255 10.12 7.89 -23.55
CA PRO A 255 9.39 7.21 -22.49
C PRO A 255 10.27 7.03 -21.24
N VAL A 256 9.83 7.60 -20.11
CA VAL A 256 10.54 7.48 -18.82
C VAL A 256 9.90 6.37 -17.97
N PRO A 257 10.64 5.30 -17.63
CA PRO A 257 10.13 4.25 -16.76
C PRO A 257 10.08 4.69 -15.29
N ARG A 258 9.04 4.27 -14.58
CA ARG A 258 8.90 4.37 -13.12
C ARG A 258 9.06 2.99 -12.49
N PHE A 259 9.82 2.93 -11.40
CA PHE A 259 10.14 1.68 -10.72
C PHE A 259 9.47 1.65 -9.34
N HIS A 260 8.66 0.64 -9.10
CA HIS A 260 8.04 0.38 -7.81
C HIS A 260 8.62 -0.91 -7.26
N LEU A 261 9.31 -0.81 -6.12
CA LEU A 261 9.85 -1.99 -5.47
C LEU A 261 8.82 -2.51 -4.49
N ASP A 262 8.52 -3.79 -4.60
CA ASP A 262 7.53 -4.54 -3.84
C ASP A 262 8.21 -5.74 -3.16
N GLU A 263 7.47 -6.44 -2.31
CA GLU A 263 7.91 -7.72 -1.76
C GLU A 263 8.14 -8.76 -2.86
N PRO A 264 9.14 -9.63 -2.74
CA PRO A 264 9.24 -10.79 -3.61
C PRO A 264 8.02 -11.71 -3.41
N GLU A 265 7.39 -12.15 -4.50
CA GLU A 265 6.26 -13.08 -4.45
C GLU A 265 6.71 -14.53 -4.66
N ILE A 266 7.72 -14.74 -5.51
CA ILE A 266 8.19 -16.07 -5.91
C ILE A 266 9.63 -16.33 -5.48
N PHE A 267 10.49 -15.31 -5.56
CA PHE A 267 11.93 -15.41 -5.35
C PHE A 267 12.38 -14.85 -3.99
N ALA A 268 11.54 -15.05 -2.96
CA ALA A 268 11.80 -14.63 -1.58
C ALA A 268 12.98 -15.38 -0.93
#